data_AF-U3KL03-F1
#
_entry.id   AF-U3KL03-F1
#
_cell.length_a   1.000
_cell.length_b   1.000
_cell.length_c   1.000
_cell.angle_alpha   90.00
_cell.angle_beta   90.00
_cell.angle_gamma   90.00
#
_symmetry.space_group_name_H-M   'P 1'
#
loop_
_entity.id
_entity.type
_entity.pdbx_description
1 polymer ?
#
loop_
_entity_poly.entity_id
_entity_poly.type
_entity_poly.pdbx_seq_one_letter_code
_entity_poly.pdbx_strand_id
1 'polypeptide(L)' 'MSRRPPPSPRSKRARGRHKPCQLRQLEVSVSELGLGYESEETVLFRYCSGSCEAAARSY' A
#
# COMPACT_ATOMS: atom_id res chain seq x y z
N MET A 1 25.21 -28.94 -6.63
CA MET A 1 24.15 -28.15 -7.29
C MET A 1 22.82 -28.38 -6.57
N SER A 2 22.56 -27.66 -5.48
CA SER A 2 21.33 -27.85 -4.69
C SER A 2 20.16 -27.15 -5.39
N ARG A 3 19.29 -27.95 -6.04
CA ARG A 3 18.07 -27.47 -6.69
C ARG A 3 17.10 -26.97 -5.60
N ARG A 4 16.78 -25.67 -5.61
CA ARG A 4 15.75 -25.11 -4.73
C ARG A 4 14.39 -25.76 -5.06
N PRO A 5 13.64 -26.24 -4.05
CA PRO A 5 12.33 -26.83 -4.29
C PRO A 5 11.35 -25.78 -4.83
N PRO A 6 10.36 -26.19 -5.64
CA PRO A 6 9.37 -25.27 -6.18
C PRO A 6 8.56 -24.63 -5.04
N PRO A 7 8.21 -23.33 -5.15
CA PRO A 7 7.46 -22.64 -4.10
C PRO A 7 6.11 -23.33 -3.86
N SER A 8 5.82 -23.60 -2.58
CA SER A 8 4.60 -24.27 -2.15
C SER A 8 3.35 -23.48 -2.58
N PRO A 9 2.22 -24.15 -2.89
CA PRO A 9 0.98 -23.49 -3.31
C PRO A 9 0.42 -22.50 -2.26
N ARG A 10 0.79 -22.66 -0.98
CA ARG A 10 0.50 -21.70 0.10
C ARG A 10 1.20 -20.35 -0.11
N SER A 11 2.44 -20.34 -0.58
CA SER A 11 3.21 -19.11 -0.84
C SER A 11 2.67 -18.31 -2.04
N LYS A 12 2.10 -18.99 -3.05
CA LYS A 12 1.45 -18.34 -4.19
C LYS A 12 0.14 -17.64 -3.80
N ARG A 13 -0.63 -18.22 -2.87
CA ARG A 13 -1.86 -17.60 -2.34
C ARG A 13 -1.61 -16.37 -1.46
N ALA A 14 -0.50 -16.32 -0.72
CA ALA A 14 -0.15 -15.14 0.08
C ALA A 14 0.17 -13.91 -0.79
N ARG A 15 0.90 -14.10 -1.91
CA ARG A 15 1.24 -13.02 -2.85
C ARG A 15 0.04 -12.43 -3.58
N GLY A 16 -1.05 -13.20 -3.74
CA GLY A 16 -2.29 -12.70 -4.34
C GLY A 16 -3.16 -11.85 -3.41
N ARG A 17 -2.85 -11.79 -2.11
CA ARG A 17 -3.67 -11.08 -1.11
C ARG A 17 -3.21 -9.64 -0.86
N HIS A 18 -1.95 -9.33 -1.15
CA HIS A 18 -1.43 -7.98 -0.97
C HIS A 18 -1.54 -7.19 -2.28
N LYS A 19 -2.44 -6.20 -2.31
CA LYS A 19 -2.54 -5.25 -3.43
C LYS A 19 -1.18 -4.57 -3.63
N PRO A 20 -0.71 -4.38 -4.88
CA PRO A 20 0.53 -3.67 -5.14
C PRO A 20 0.45 -2.24 -4.58
N CYS A 21 1.61 -1.68 -4.18
CA CYS A 21 1.70 -0.29 -3.79
C CYS A 21 1.19 0.62 -4.92
N GLN A 22 0.15 1.39 -4.65
CA GLN A 22 -0.46 2.29 -5.62
C GLN A 22 -0.99 3.56 -4.96
N LEU A 23 -1.10 4.61 -5.76
CA LEU A 23 -1.71 5.87 -5.35
C LEU A 23 -3.22 5.68 -5.18
N ARG A 24 -3.75 6.21 -4.08
CA ARG A 24 -5.15 6.29 -3.72
C ARG A 24 -5.54 7.75 -3.57
N GLN A 25 -6.83 8.01 -3.69
CA GLN A 25 -7.40 9.34 -3.54
C GLN A 25 -8.61 9.24 -2.62
N LEU A 26 -8.79 10.23 -1.77
CA LEU A 26 -9.88 10.34 -0.80
C LEU A 26 -10.27 11.81 -0.70
N GLU A 27 -11.56 12.10 -0.79
CA GLU A 27 -12.08 13.43 -0.48
C GLU A 27 -12.23 13.53 1.04
N VAL A 28 -11.56 14.50 1.63
CA VAL A 28 -11.58 14.77 3.08
C VAL A 28 -11.71 16.26 3.33
N SER A 29 -12.32 16.63 4.44
CA SER A 29 -12.26 18.03 4.90
C SER A 29 -10.88 18.36 5.46
N VAL A 30 -10.51 19.65 5.43
CA VAL A 30 -9.24 20.11 5.99
C VAL A 30 -9.17 19.88 7.51
N SER A 31 -10.30 19.94 8.22
CA SER A 31 -10.37 19.68 9.66
C SER A 31 -10.06 18.22 10.01
N GLU A 32 -10.47 17.26 9.18
CA GLU A 32 -10.17 15.83 9.35
C GLU A 32 -8.68 15.48 9.23
N LEU A 33 -7.87 16.35 8.60
CA LEU A 33 -6.42 16.16 8.52
C LEU A 33 -5.69 16.36 9.86
N GLY A 34 -6.35 16.93 10.87
CA GLY A 34 -5.79 17.09 12.21
C GLY A 34 -4.64 18.11 12.29
N LEU A 35 -4.56 19.05 11.34
CA LEU A 35 -3.52 20.08 11.28
C LEU A 35 -3.80 21.31 12.15
N GLY A 36 -4.92 21.34 12.87
CA GLY A 36 -5.35 22.46 13.73
C GLY A 36 -6.15 23.55 12.99
N TYR A 37 -6.56 23.31 11.75
CA TYR A 37 -7.49 24.18 11.02
C TYR A 37 -8.94 23.72 11.24
N GLU A 38 -9.84 24.66 11.49
CA GLU A 38 -11.29 24.43 11.47
C GLU A 38 -11.87 24.99 10.17
N SER A 39 -11.90 24.17 9.12
CA SER A 39 -12.44 24.52 7.81
C SER A 39 -13.22 23.34 7.21
N GLU A 40 -14.37 23.62 6.60
CA GLU A 40 -15.19 22.65 5.86
C GLU A 40 -14.76 22.53 4.38
N GLU A 41 -13.69 23.21 3.98
CA GLU A 41 -13.12 23.05 2.65
C GLU A 41 -12.72 21.59 2.41
N THR A 42 -13.20 21.01 1.30
CA THR A 42 -12.95 19.61 0.95
C THR A 42 -11.81 19.54 -0.06
N VAL A 43 -10.81 18.71 0.24
CA VAL A 43 -9.62 18.53 -0.60
C VAL A 43 -9.48 17.08 -1.06
N LEU A 44 -8.91 16.89 -2.25
CA LEU A 44 -8.61 15.57 -2.78
C LEU A 44 -7.25 15.09 -2.24
N PHE A 45 -7.29 14.39 -1.11
CA PHE A 45 -6.12 13.83 -0.46
C PHE A 45 -5.60 12.60 -1.20
N ARG A 46 -4.30 12.59 -1.53
CA ARG A 46 -3.65 11.48 -2.24
C ARG A 46 -2.64 10.79 -1.34
N TYR A 47 -2.69 9.47 -1.27
CA TYR A 47 -1.80 8.68 -0.42
C TYR A 47 -1.40 7.36 -1.09
N CYS A 48 -0.25 6.81 -0.71
CA CYS A 48 0.20 5.52 -1.19
C CYS A 48 -0.26 4.41 -0.24
N SER A 49 -0.79 3.31 -0.78
CA SER A 49 -1.07 2.10 0.01
C SER A 49 -0.85 0.82 -0.81
N GLY A 50 -0.44 -0.24 -0.12
CA GLY A 50 -0.17 -1.56 -0.71
C GLY A 50 1.19 -2.12 -0.30
N SER A 51 1.61 -3.21 -0.95
CA SER A 51 2.88 -3.88 -0.70
C SER A 51 3.94 -3.54 -1.76
N CYS A 52 5.20 -3.42 -1.30
CA CYS A 52 6.38 -3.23 -2.13
C CYS A 52 7.27 -4.48 -2.22
N GLU A 53 6.76 -5.68 -1.88
CA GLU A 53 7.53 -6.93 -1.85
C GLU A 53 8.31 -7.22 -3.14
N ALA A 54 7.76 -6.85 -4.31
CA ALA A 54 8.43 -7.05 -5.59
C ALA A 54 9.64 -6.13 -5.83
N ALA A 55 9.68 -4.97 -5.16
CA ALA A 55 10.73 -3.97 -5.29
C ALA A 55 11.76 -4.01 -4.14
N ALA A 56 11.49 -4.79 -3.08
CA ALA A 56 12.39 -4.92 -1.94
C ALA A 56 13.72 -5.57 -2.38
N ARG A 57 14.84 -4.85 -2.21
CA ARG A 57 16.20 -5.37 -2.39
C ARG A 57 16.80 -5.72 -1.03
N SER A 58 17.47 -6.87 -0.94
CA SER A 58 18.31 -7.18 0.23
C SER A 58 19.60 -6.38 0.14
N TYR A 59 19.85 -5.54 1.15
CA TYR A 59 21.12 -4.86 1.36
C TYR A 59 22.11 -5.76 2.10
#